data_AF-A0A8J2RNM5-F1
#
_entry.id   AF-A0A8J2RNM5-F1
#
_cell.length_a   1.000
_cell.length_b   1.000
_cell.length_c   1.000
_cell.angle_alpha   90.00
_cell.angle_beta   90.00
_cell.angle_gamma   90.00
#
_symmetry.space_group_name_H-M   'P 1'
#
loop_
_entity.id
_entity.type
_entity.pdbx_description
1 polymer ?
#
loop_
_entity_poly.entity_id
_entity_poly.type
_entity_poly.pdbx_seq_one_letter_code
_entity_poly.pdbx_strand_id
1 'polypeptide(L)'
;MPWRTDKKDLLPTNYYRANERFRRLINRLLKEPELFRANHEQIMGYLQSGFISKVEAPDQPTTRSEFYLLHRPVIRSQAVTTKIRPVFDASARTDEGLSLNDCLETGENLNPELLAVLLRFRWHRVAWVGNIEKAFLQIEIHAEDRDALRFLWIDDLTSSTLEKEPSIFCWNRVTFGLSPSRVPYYCASLYESILRALKRWILP
;
A
#
# COMPACT_ATOMS: atom_id res chain seq x y z
N MET A 1 8.25 7.11 6.99
CA MET A 1 8.31 5.64 7.12
C MET A 1 9.22 5.30 8.29
N PRO A 2 8.88 4.33 9.14
CA PRO A 2 9.68 3.97 10.30
C PRO A 2 10.84 3.09 9.83
N TRP A 3 11.87 3.69 9.26
CA TRP A 3 13.05 2.97 8.78
C TRP A 3 13.88 2.43 9.93
N ARG A 4 14.45 1.24 9.74
CA ARG A 4 15.50 0.75 10.62
C ARG A 4 16.76 1.57 10.42
N THR A 5 17.31 2.10 11.51
CA THR A 5 18.47 3.00 11.47
C THR A 5 19.68 2.35 10.80
N ASP A 6 19.82 1.02 10.92
CA ASP A 6 20.91 0.22 10.35
C ASP A 6 20.70 -0.19 8.89
N LYS A 7 19.52 0.03 8.28
CA LYS A 7 19.15 -0.60 6.99
C LYS A 7 18.57 0.31 5.93
N LYS A 8 18.27 1.58 6.23
CA LYS A 8 17.69 2.51 5.23
C LYS A 8 18.58 2.64 3.99
N ASP A 9 19.87 2.92 4.20
CA ASP A 9 20.84 3.11 3.12
C ASP A 9 21.30 1.80 2.46
N LEU A 10 20.86 0.63 2.97
CA LEU A 10 21.24 -0.69 2.48
C LEU A 10 20.22 -1.28 1.51
N LEU A 11 19.01 -0.72 1.39
CA LEU A 11 17.99 -1.26 0.50
C LEU A 11 18.34 -0.91 -0.97
N PRO A 12 18.72 -1.89 -1.79
CA PRO A 12 19.05 -1.62 -3.19
C PRO A 12 17.78 -1.57 -4.04
N THR A 13 17.88 -0.93 -5.20
CA THR A 13 16.79 -0.94 -6.19
C THR A 13 16.59 -2.33 -6.78
N ASN A 14 15.34 -2.70 -7.00
CA ASN A 14 14.93 -3.99 -7.58
C ASN A 14 14.23 -3.83 -8.94
N TYR A 15 14.43 -2.70 -9.63
CA TYR A 15 13.71 -2.37 -10.87
C TYR A 15 13.72 -3.50 -11.90
N TYR A 16 14.89 -4.07 -12.20
CA TYR A 16 15.02 -5.13 -13.22
C TYR A 16 14.12 -6.34 -12.91
N ARG A 17 14.18 -6.85 -11.68
CA ARG A 17 13.33 -7.96 -11.21
C ARG A 17 11.85 -7.59 -11.19
N ALA A 18 11.54 -6.35 -10.80
CA ALA A 18 10.17 -5.85 -10.79
C ALA A 18 9.59 -5.78 -12.22
N ASN A 19 10.37 -5.28 -13.18
CA ASN A 19 9.98 -5.17 -14.59
C ASN A 19 9.77 -6.56 -15.22
N GLU A 20 10.65 -7.51 -14.95
CA GLU A 20 10.48 -8.90 -15.44
C GLU A 20 9.18 -9.53 -14.93
N ARG A 21 8.91 -9.41 -13.62
CA ARG A 21 7.66 -9.93 -13.02
C ARG A 21 6.43 -9.18 -13.52
N PHE A 22 6.56 -7.88 -13.73
CA PHE A 22 5.50 -7.05 -14.29
C PHE A 22 5.13 -7.48 -15.72
N ARG A 23 6.11 -7.69 -16.60
CA ARG A 23 5.86 -8.19 -17.97
C ARG A 23 5.12 -9.53 -17.96
N ARG A 24 5.51 -10.45 -17.08
CA ARG A 24 4.79 -11.73 -16.91
C ARG A 24 3.35 -11.53 -16.42
N LEU A 25 3.13 -10.61 -15.48
CA LEU A 25 1.80 -10.26 -15.00
C LEU A 25 0.93 -9.72 -16.13
N ILE A 26 1.44 -8.78 -16.93
CA ILE A 26 0.70 -8.18 -18.05
C ILE A 26 0.39 -9.23 -19.11
N ASN A 27 1.35 -10.08 -19.49
CA ASN A 27 1.12 -11.18 -20.43
C ASN A 27 -0.01 -12.12 -20.01
N ARG A 28 -0.16 -12.32 -18.69
CA ARG A 28 -1.29 -13.08 -18.13
C ARG A 28 -2.58 -12.27 -18.19
N LEU A 29 -2.57 -11.02 -17.75
CA LEU A 29 -3.78 -10.20 -17.69
C LEU A 29 -4.35 -9.87 -19.07
N LEU A 30 -3.53 -9.74 -20.10
CA LEU A 30 -4.00 -9.56 -21.48
C LEU A 30 -4.82 -10.77 -21.99
N LYS A 31 -4.65 -11.96 -21.38
CA LYS A 31 -5.47 -13.15 -21.65
C LYS A 31 -6.79 -13.18 -20.87
N GLU A 32 -6.95 -12.28 -19.90
CA GLU A 32 -8.12 -12.17 -19.02
C GLU A 32 -8.68 -10.72 -19.04
N PRO A 33 -9.35 -10.30 -20.13
CA PRO A 33 -9.70 -8.88 -20.35
C PRO A 33 -10.52 -8.24 -19.22
N GLU A 34 -11.47 -8.99 -18.66
CA GLU A 34 -12.32 -8.52 -17.54
C GLU A 34 -11.49 -8.26 -16.27
N LEU A 35 -10.57 -9.18 -15.94
CA LEU A 35 -9.68 -9.03 -14.78
C LEU A 35 -8.72 -7.86 -14.99
N PHE A 36 -8.19 -7.71 -16.20
CA PHE A 36 -7.32 -6.61 -16.55
C PHE A 36 -8.02 -5.26 -16.42
N ARG A 37 -9.20 -5.11 -17.03
CA ARG A 37 -10.01 -3.89 -16.98
C ARG A 37 -10.33 -3.49 -15.55
N ALA A 38 -10.87 -4.41 -14.76
CA ALA A 38 -11.22 -4.13 -13.38
C ALA A 38 -9.99 -3.79 -12.52
N ASN A 39 -8.85 -4.45 -12.73
CA ASN A 39 -7.60 -4.09 -12.03
C ASN A 39 -7.09 -2.70 -12.45
N HIS A 40 -7.16 -2.39 -13.75
CA HIS A 40 -6.77 -1.09 -14.29
C HIS A 40 -7.66 0.04 -13.72
N GLU A 41 -8.98 -0.16 -13.68
CA GLU A 41 -9.94 0.77 -13.08
C GLU A 41 -9.62 1.04 -11.60
N GLN A 42 -9.23 0.02 -10.83
CA GLN A 42 -8.81 0.22 -9.43
C GLN A 42 -7.55 1.07 -9.30
N ILE A 43 -6.52 0.80 -10.13
CA ILE A 43 -5.26 1.56 -10.08
C ILE A 43 -5.49 3.00 -10.52
N MET A 44 -6.28 3.24 -11.58
CA MET A 44 -6.63 4.58 -12.02
C MET A 44 -7.50 5.31 -10.99
N GLY A 45 -8.38 4.61 -10.28
CA GLY A 45 -9.13 5.18 -9.16
C GLY A 45 -8.21 5.67 -8.02
N TYR A 46 -7.11 4.96 -7.75
CA TYR A 46 -6.10 5.42 -6.79
C TYR A 46 -5.39 6.69 -7.26
N LEU A 47 -5.10 6.79 -8.56
CA LEU A 47 -4.48 7.98 -9.17
C LEU A 47 -5.41 9.19 -9.07
N GLN A 48 -6.67 9.03 -9.45
CA GLN A 48 -7.69 10.08 -9.37
C GLN A 48 -7.94 10.56 -7.93
N SER A 49 -7.85 9.65 -6.95
CA SER A 49 -7.99 9.98 -5.53
C SER A 49 -6.73 10.58 -4.91
N GLY A 50 -5.63 10.71 -5.66
CA GLY A 50 -4.34 11.21 -5.17
C GLY A 50 -3.60 10.25 -4.23
N PHE A 51 -4.04 8.99 -4.12
CA PHE A 51 -3.38 7.99 -3.27
C PHE A 51 -2.05 7.51 -3.88
N ILE A 52 -1.96 7.55 -5.21
CA ILE A 52 -0.73 7.34 -5.97
C ILE A 52 -0.47 8.54 -6.88
N SER A 53 0.77 8.72 -7.30
CA SER A 53 1.20 9.69 -8.30
C SER A 53 2.05 8.99 -9.36
N LYS A 54 2.01 9.52 -10.60
CA LYS A 54 2.96 9.13 -11.64
C LYS A 54 4.31 9.78 -11.35
N VAL A 55 5.40 9.03 -11.54
CA VAL A 55 6.77 9.54 -11.39
C VAL A 55 7.21 10.11 -12.74
N GLU A 56 7.43 11.42 -12.83
CA GLU A 56 7.81 12.08 -14.08
C GLU A 56 9.30 11.95 -14.41
N ALA A 57 10.17 11.99 -13.40
CA ALA A 57 11.62 11.88 -13.54
C ALA A 57 12.15 10.64 -12.81
N PRO A 58 11.96 9.43 -13.35
CA PRO A 58 12.33 8.19 -12.67
C PRO A 58 13.84 8.06 -12.42
N ASP A 59 14.66 8.63 -13.31
CA ASP A 59 16.13 8.62 -13.22
C ASP A 59 16.70 9.59 -12.16
N GLN A 60 15.84 10.42 -11.55
CA GLN A 60 16.21 11.35 -10.49
C GLN A 60 15.45 10.99 -9.21
N PRO A 61 15.84 9.92 -8.50
CA PRO A 61 15.21 9.60 -7.24
C PRO A 61 15.41 10.75 -6.26
N THR A 62 14.30 11.14 -5.62
CA THR A 62 14.27 12.20 -4.60
C THR A 62 14.96 11.76 -3.31
N THR A 63 15.30 10.47 -3.21
CA THR A 63 15.66 9.79 -1.96
C THR A 63 16.75 8.76 -2.23
N ARG A 64 17.40 8.28 -1.16
CA ARG A 64 18.45 7.24 -1.25
C ARG A 64 17.91 5.82 -1.44
N SER A 65 16.63 5.56 -1.20
CA SER A 65 16.07 4.20 -1.14
C SER A 65 14.94 4.04 -2.16
N GLU A 66 15.30 3.70 -3.39
CA GLU A 66 14.35 3.43 -4.46
C GLU A 66 13.95 1.94 -4.45
N PHE A 67 12.65 1.64 -4.36
CA PHE A 67 12.17 0.26 -4.34
C PHE A 67 10.83 0.11 -5.05
N TYR A 68 10.71 -0.94 -5.86
CA TYR A 68 9.53 -1.27 -6.65
C TYR A 68 8.77 -2.42 -6.01
N LEU A 69 7.58 -2.10 -5.51
CA LEU A 69 6.60 -3.05 -5.04
C LEU A 69 6.10 -3.90 -6.21
N LEU A 70 6.16 -5.21 -6.04
CA LEU A 70 5.46 -6.12 -6.92
C LEU A 70 3.97 -6.05 -6.60
N HIS A 71 3.12 -6.29 -7.59
CA HIS A 71 1.69 -6.38 -7.34
C HIS A 71 1.01 -7.46 -8.16
N ARG A 72 -0.16 -7.89 -7.69
CA ARG A 72 -1.06 -8.79 -8.43
C ARG A 72 -2.52 -8.49 -8.11
N PRO A 73 -3.45 -8.65 -9.05
CA PRO A 73 -4.87 -8.64 -8.73
C PRO A 73 -5.23 -9.89 -7.93
N VAL A 74 -6.03 -9.69 -6.88
CA VAL A 74 -6.67 -10.76 -6.11
C VAL A 74 -8.18 -10.62 -6.25
N ILE A 75 -8.83 -11.72 -6.66
CA ILE A 75 -10.29 -11.80 -6.76
C ILE A 75 -10.85 -12.16 -5.38
N ARG A 76 -11.77 -11.34 -4.88
CA ARG A 76 -12.54 -11.60 -3.67
C ARG A 76 -13.98 -11.89 -4.10
N SER A 77 -14.24 -13.13 -4.49
CA SER A 77 -15.54 -13.58 -5.00
C SER A 77 -16.71 -13.30 -4.04
N GLN A 78 -16.43 -13.28 -2.73
CA GLN A 78 -17.41 -13.00 -1.66
C GLN A 78 -17.50 -11.51 -1.28
N ALA A 79 -16.74 -10.61 -1.90
CA ALA A 79 -16.77 -9.19 -1.56
C ALA A 79 -18.01 -8.50 -2.15
N VAL A 80 -18.72 -7.76 -1.30
CA VAL A 80 -19.95 -7.03 -1.66
C VAL A 80 -19.66 -5.79 -2.52
N THR A 81 -18.57 -5.07 -2.21
CA THR A 81 -18.28 -3.76 -2.84
C THR A 81 -17.20 -3.82 -3.92
N THR A 82 -16.07 -4.50 -3.65
CA THR A 82 -14.94 -4.54 -4.59
C THR A 82 -14.48 -5.97 -4.80
N LYS A 83 -14.84 -6.55 -5.96
CA LYS A 83 -14.52 -7.94 -6.30
C LYS A 83 -13.06 -8.17 -6.67
N ILE A 84 -12.33 -7.14 -7.08
CA ILE A 84 -10.92 -7.22 -7.48
C ILE A 84 -10.12 -6.17 -6.73
N ARG A 85 -8.98 -6.58 -6.17
CA ARG A 85 -8.08 -5.66 -5.47
C ARG A 85 -6.63 -5.88 -5.91
N PRO A 86 -5.91 -4.84 -6.34
CA PRO A 86 -4.46 -4.90 -6.47
C PRO A 86 -3.83 -5.10 -5.09
N VAL A 87 -3.05 -6.16 -4.92
CA VAL A 87 -2.27 -6.43 -3.70
C VAL A 87 -0.81 -6.19 -4.02
N PHE A 88 -0.16 -5.38 -3.19
CA PHE A 88 1.26 -5.06 -3.30
C PHE A 88 2.06 -5.93 -2.33
N ASP A 89 3.26 -6.31 -2.75
CA ASP A 89 4.16 -7.19 -2.01
C ASP A 89 5.48 -6.46 -1.71
N ALA A 90 5.64 -6.08 -0.44
CA ALA A 90 6.86 -5.49 0.10
C ALA A 90 7.81 -6.53 0.73
N SER A 91 7.46 -7.82 0.68
CA SER A 91 8.29 -8.92 1.19
C SER A 91 9.21 -9.53 0.12
N ALA A 92 9.04 -9.13 -1.14
CA ALA A 92 9.92 -9.52 -2.23
C ALA A 92 11.36 -9.10 -1.94
N ARG A 93 12.28 -10.07 -1.96
CA ARG A 93 13.71 -9.85 -1.72
C ARG A 93 14.44 -9.42 -2.99
N THR A 94 15.41 -8.51 -2.84
CA THR A 94 16.37 -8.11 -3.88
C THR A 94 17.39 -9.23 -4.15
N ASP A 95 18.32 -8.99 -5.06
CA ASP A 95 19.45 -9.91 -5.33
C ASP A 95 20.36 -10.07 -4.10
N GLU A 96 20.46 -9.01 -3.29
CA GLU A 96 21.21 -8.89 -2.04
C GLU A 96 20.45 -9.49 -0.85
N GLY A 97 19.25 -10.05 -1.09
CA GLY A 97 18.48 -10.77 -0.09
C GLY A 97 17.67 -9.88 0.86
N LEU A 98 17.64 -8.56 0.68
CA LEU A 98 16.83 -7.64 1.51
C LEU A 98 15.44 -7.41 0.90
N SER A 99 14.42 -7.28 1.72
CA SER A 99 13.09 -6.79 1.30
C SER A 99 12.80 -5.44 1.92
N LEU A 100 11.87 -4.67 1.34
CA LEU A 100 11.41 -3.44 1.98
C LEU A 100 10.92 -3.71 3.40
N ASN A 101 10.22 -4.82 3.64
CA ASN A 101 9.77 -5.20 4.98
C ASN A 101 10.92 -5.51 5.97
N ASP A 102 12.13 -5.85 5.50
CA ASP A 102 13.29 -6.10 6.38
C ASP A 102 14.00 -4.81 6.80
N CYS A 103 13.91 -3.75 6.01
CA CYS A 103 14.61 -2.47 6.20
C CYS A 103 13.87 -1.47 7.09
N LEU A 104 12.78 -1.91 7.67
CA LEU A 104 11.68 -1.09 8.12
C LEU A 104 11.45 -1.58 9.58
N GLU A 105 11.06 -0.74 10.53
CA GLU A 105 10.94 -1.11 11.95
C GLU A 105 9.67 -1.89 12.24
N THR A 106 9.79 -2.98 12.98
CA THR A 106 8.61 -3.67 13.50
C THR A 106 8.23 -2.98 14.80
N GLY A 107 7.24 -2.09 14.71
CA GLY A 107 6.69 -1.44 15.90
C GLY A 107 6.07 -2.45 16.87
N GLU A 108 5.84 -2.00 18.10
CA GLU A 108 5.10 -2.77 19.10
C GLU A 108 3.68 -3.08 18.62
N ASN A 109 3.14 -4.20 19.09
CA ASN A 109 1.77 -4.56 18.79
C ASN A 109 0.82 -3.64 19.57
N LEU A 110 0.35 -2.58 18.91
CA LEU A 110 -0.62 -1.64 19.46
C LEU A 110 -2.07 -2.13 19.36
N ASN A 111 -2.31 -3.35 18.84
CA ASN A 111 -3.66 -3.90 18.85
C ASN A 111 -4.08 -4.15 20.30
N PRO A 112 -5.19 -3.57 20.76
CA PRO A 112 -5.71 -3.86 22.09
C PRO A 112 -6.05 -5.35 22.16
N GLU A 113 -5.85 -5.94 23.34
CA GLU A 113 -6.22 -7.33 23.58
C GLU A 113 -7.70 -7.54 23.22
N LEU A 114 -7.96 -8.47 22.30
CA LEU A 114 -9.31 -8.70 21.77
C LEU A 114 -10.30 -9.03 22.90
N LEU A 115 -9.87 -9.82 23.88
CA LEU A 115 -10.69 -10.13 25.05
C LEU A 115 -11.05 -8.87 25.84
N ALA A 116 -10.08 -7.98 26.09
CA ALA A 116 -10.34 -6.73 26.78
C ALA A 116 -11.28 -5.80 25.98
N VAL A 117 -11.17 -5.77 24.64
CA VAL A 117 -12.11 -5.04 23.78
C VAL A 117 -13.52 -5.60 23.90
N LEU A 118 -13.68 -6.92 23.83
CA LEU A 118 -14.97 -7.59 23.95
C LEU A 118 -15.61 -7.39 25.32
N LEU A 119 -14.82 -7.45 26.40
CA LEU A 119 -15.30 -7.19 27.76
C LEU A 119 -15.79 -5.75 27.93
N ARG A 120 -15.04 -4.75 27.44
CA ARG A 120 -15.49 -3.34 27.45
C ARG A 120 -16.75 -3.13 26.61
N PHE A 121 -16.86 -3.81 25.47
CA PHE A 121 -18.03 -3.75 24.61
C PHE A 121 -19.29 -4.29 25.31
N ARG A 122 -19.15 -5.33 26.14
CA ARG A 122 -20.26 -5.90 26.94
C ARG A 122 -20.56 -5.13 28.22
N TRP A 123 -19.62 -4.35 28.73
CA TRP A 123 -19.77 -3.63 30.00
C TRP A 123 -20.79 -2.47 29.89
N HIS A 124 -20.86 -1.82 28.72
CA HIS A 124 -21.77 -0.71 28.48
C HIS A 124 -23.06 -1.18 27.80
N ARG A 125 -24.19 -0.57 28.16
CA ARG A 125 -25.52 -0.90 27.61
C ARG A 125 -25.65 -0.57 26.12
N VAL A 126 -24.88 0.39 25.63
CA VAL A 126 -24.91 0.87 24.24
C VAL A 126 -23.48 0.94 23.73
N ALA A 127 -23.25 0.46 22.52
CA ALA A 127 -21.97 0.51 21.85
C ALA A 127 -22.10 1.03 20.42
N TRP A 128 -21.15 1.85 20.00
CA TRP A 128 -21.07 2.38 18.65
C TRP A 128 -20.09 1.54 17.85
N VAL A 129 -20.51 1.12 16.66
CA VAL A 129 -19.67 0.36 15.72
C VAL A 129 -19.60 1.16 14.42
N GLY A 130 -18.38 1.37 13.95
CA GLY A 130 -18.12 2.05 12.69
C GLY A 130 -16.97 1.37 11.95
N ASN A 131 -17.03 1.39 10.63
CA ASN A 131 -15.94 0.95 9.77
C ASN A 131 -15.26 2.19 9.15
N ILE A 132 -13.95 2.29 9.31
CA ILE A 132 -13.17 3.34 8.66
C ILE A 132 -12.83 2.86 7.25
N GLU A 133 -13.56 3.37 6.26
CA GLU A 133 -13.31 3.02 4.87
C GLU A 133 -11.87 3.42 4.49
N LYS A 134 -11.12 2.47 3.92
CA LYS A 134 -9.76 2.68 3.42
C LYS A 134 -8.83 3.36 4.45
N ALA A 135 -8.91 2.97 5.72
CA ALA A 135 -8.17 3.58 6.83
C ALA A 135 -6.68 3.86 6.52
N PHE A 136 -5.94 2.91 5.93
CA PHE A 136 -4.51 3.12 5.62
C PHE A 136 -4.27 4.18 4.54
N LEU A 137 -5.19 4.32 3.59
CA LEU A 137 -5.09 5.33 2.53
C LEU A 137 -5.35 6.75 3.07
N GLN A 138 -5.81 6.89 4.32
CA GLN A 138 -5.93 8.18 4.99
C GLN A 138 -4.61 8.67 5.60
N ILE A 139 -3.58 7.81 5.64
CA ILE A 139 -2.29 8.13 6.26
C ILE A 139 -1.29 8.46 5.16
N GLU A 140 -0.73 9.67 5.21
CA GLU A 140 0.24 10.15 4.24
C GLU A 140 1.67 9.65 4.49
N ILE A 141 2.35 9.30 3.41
CA ILE A 141 3.77 8.97 3.42
C ILE A 141 4.57 10.26 3.19
N HIS A 142 5.57 10.47 4.04
CA HIS A 142 6.53 11.55 3.92
C HIS A 142 7.19 11.53 2.53
N ALA A 143 7.34 12.68 1.89
CA ALA A 143 7.84 12.78 0.51
C ALA A 143 9.17 12.03 0.31
N GLU A 144 10.07 12.14 1.29
CA GLU A 144 11.39 11.48 1.28
C GLU A 144 11.37 9.94 1.38
N ASP A 145 10.21 9.32 1.56
CA ASP A 145 10.10 7.87 1.65
C ASP A 145 9.20 7.27 0.56
N ARG A 146 8.63 8.13 -0.30
CA ARG A 146 7.70 7.70 -1.35
C ARG A 146 8.39 6.80 -2.36
N ASP A 147 9.63 7.12 -2.73
CA ASP A 147 10.40 6.36 -3.73
C ASP A 147 10.67 4.89 -3.33
N ALA A 148 10.50 4.53 -2.05
CA ALA A 148 10.53 3.14 -1.58
C ALA A 148 9.23 2.35 -1.87
N LEU A 149 8.20 3.02 -2.36
CA LEU A 149 6.86 2.49 -2.64
C LEU A 149 6.49 2.67 -4.11
N ARG A 150 7.47 2.67 -5.01
CA ARG A 150 7.24 2.70 -6.45
C ARG A 150 6.61 1.39 -6.93
N PHE A 151 5.97 1.39 -8.09
CA PHE A 151 5.52 0.20 -8.79
C PHE A 151 5.30 0.49 -10.27
N LEU A 152 5.21 -0.56 -11.08
CA LEU A 152 5.08 -0.47 -12.53
C LEU A 152 3.63 -0.70 -12.95
N TRP A 153 3.11 0.13 -13.83
CA TRP A 153 1.79 -0.05 -14.42
C TRP A 153 1.68 0.55 -15.83
N ILE A 154 0.59 0.20 -16.52
CA ILE A 154 0.26 0.72 -17.85
C ILE A 154 -0.83 1.77 -17.70
N ASP A 155 -0.50 3.01 -18.05
CA ASP A 155 -1.40 4.15 -17.97
C ASP A 155 -2.22 4.35 -19.24
N ASP A 156 -1.76 3.82 -20.37
CA ASP A 156 -2.41 3.96 -21.67
C ASP A 156 -2.62 2.59 -22.35
N LEU A 157 -3.88 2.28 -22.66
CA LEU A 157 -4.32 1.02 -23.25
C LEU A 157 -4.41 1.06 -24.79
N THR A 158 -4.08 2.18 -25.42
CA THR A 158 -4.41 2.43 -26.85
C THR A 158 -3.40 1.92 -27.87
N SER A 159 -2.16 1.60 -27.48
CA SER A 159 -1.08 1.12 -28.37
C SER A 159 -0.53 -0.22 -27.87
N SER A 160 0.16 -1.00 -28.74
CA SER A 160 0.68 -2.35 -28.48
C SER A 160 1.28 -2.45 -27.08
N THR A 161 0.46 -2.92 -26.13
CA THR A 161 0.66 -2.79 -24.69
C THR A 161 1.91 -3.53 -24.18
N LEU A 162 2.52 -4.33 -25.05
CA LEU A 162 3.68 -5.19 -24.84
C LEU A 162 5.01 -4.53 -25.21
N GLU A 163 5.00 -3.52 -26.09
CA GLU A 163 6.23 -2.90 -26.61
C GLU A 163 6.60 -1.59 -25.91
N LYS A 164 5.63 -0.97 -25.23
CA LYS A 164 5.85 0.28 -24.48
C LYS A 164 6.48 -0.02 -23.12
N GLU A 165 7.50 0.76 -22.74
CA GLU A 165 8.04 0.73 -21.38
C GLU A 165 6.93 1.09 -20.36
N PRO A 166 6.85 0.40 -19.21
CA PRO A 166 5.83 0.67 -18.22
C PRO A 166 6.01 2.04 -17.58
N SER A 167 4.89 2.69 -17.30
CA SER A 167 4.87 3.90 -16.47
C SER A 167 5.17 3.55 -15.01
N ILE A 168 5.95 4.40 -14.36
CA ILE A 168 6.30 4.26 -12.94
C ILE A 168 5.33 5.09 -12.11
N PHE A 169 4.73 4.43 -11.13
CA PHE A 169 3.84 5.04 -10.16
C PHE A 169 4.44 4.92 -8.76
N CYS A 170 3.98 5.78 -7.86
CA CYS A 170 4.45 5.84 -6.50
C CYS A 170 3.29 6.05 -5.53
N TRP A 171 3.31 5.39 -4.38
CA TRP A 171 2.31 5.60 -3.35
C TRP A 171 2.57 6.85 -2.52
N ASN A 172 1.53 7.66 -2.34
CA ASN A 172 1.51 8.83 -1.45
C ASN A 172 0.95 8.51 -0.06
N ARG A 173 0.34 7.32 0.10
CA ARG A 173 -0.37 6.88 1.30
C ARG A 173 0.09 5.51 1.74
N VAL A 174 -0.14 5.16 3.01
CA VAL A 174 0.20 3.82 3.52
C VAL A 174 -0.60 2.76 2.78
N THR A 175 0.11 1.75 2.26
CA THR A 175 -0.46 0.71 1.41
C THR A 175 -0.61 -0.61 2.14
N PHE A 176 -1.48 -1.47 1.62
CA PHE A 176 -1.56 -2.86 2.03
C PHE A 176 -0.42 -3.64 1.38
N GLY A 177 0.30 -4.44 2.17
CA GLY A 177 1.47 -5.20 1.70
C GLY A 177 2.73 -4.99 2.53
N LEU A 178 2.78 -3.88 3.27
CA LEU A 178 3.73 -3.67 4.36
C LEU A 178 3.41 -4.64 5.51
N SER A 179 4.43 -5.14 6.21
CA SER A 179 4.29 -6.16 7.24
C SER A 179 3.14 -5.85 8.23
N PRO A 180 2.31 -6.85 8.59
CA PRO A 180 1.14 -6.66 9.46
C PRO A 180 1.43 -6.01 10.81
N SER A 181 2.62 -6.21 11.39
CA SER A 181 3.01 -5.59 12.66
C SER A 181 3.19 -4.07 12.58
N ARG A 182 3.38 -3.53 11.37
CA ARG A 182 3.54 -2.08 11.10
C ARG A 182 2.20 -1.39 10.94
N VAL A 183 1.18 -2.17 10.62
CA VAL A 183 -0.18 -1.69 10.35
C VAL A 183 -0.84 -1.11 11.62
N PRO A 184 -0.73 -1.74 12.81
CA PRO A 184 -1.14 -1.14 14.09
C PRO A 184 -0.42 0.16 14.42
N TYR A 185 0.88 0.27 14.12
CA TYR A 185 1.65 1.50 14.36
C TYR A 185 1.07 2.69 13.59
N TYR A 186 0.79 2.50 12.29
CA TYR A 186 0.13 3.52 11.47
C TYR A 186 -1.32 3.74 11.91
N CYS A 187 -2.06 2.70 12.27
CA CYS A 187 -3.45 2.84 12.72
C CYS A 187 -3.59 3.54 14.07
N ALA A 188 -2.65 3.39 14.99
CA ALA A 188 -2.73 4.02 16.31
C ALA A 188 -2.73 5.54 16.20
N SER A 189 -1.92 6.11 15.31
CA SER A 189 -1.91 7.57 15.08
C SER A 189 -3.22 8.07 14.48
N LEU A 190 -3.83 7.29 13.58
CA LEU A 190 -5.16 7.57 13.03
C LEU A 190 -6.25 7.45 14.10
N TYR A 191 -6.21 6.39 14.90
CA TYR A 191 -7.16 6.13 15.98
C TYR A 191 -7.13 7.24 17.05
N GLU A 192 -5.94 7.65 17.49
CA GLU A 192 -5.76 8.77 18.40
C GLU A 192 -6.30 10.09 17.81
N SER A 193 -6.06 10.32 16.52
CA SER A 193 -6.58 11.52 15.83
C SER A 193 -8.10 11.53 15.78
N ILE A 194 -8.72 10.39 15.47
CA ILE A 194 -10.18 10.22 15.46
C ILE A 194 -10.76 10.36 16.87
N LEU A 195 -10.14 9.74 17.88
CA LEU A 195 -10.58 9.86 19.27
C LEU A 195 -10.49 11.31 19.77
N ARG A 196 -9.45 12.05 19.41
CA ARG A 196 -9.34 13.49 19.73
C ARG A 196 -10.44 14.30 19.06
N ALA A 197 -10.75 14.02 17.78
CA ALA A 197 -11.83 14.69 17.06
C ALA A 197 -13.20 14.38 17.67
N LEU A 198 -13.45 13.12 18.03
CA LEU A 198 -14.69 12.68 18.69
C LEU A 198 -14.82 13.27 20.10
N LYS A 199 -13.74 13.31 20.88
CA LYS A 199 -13.76 13.95 22.21
C LYS A 199 -14.11 15.44 22.13
N ARG A 200 -13.61 16.16 21.11
CA ARG A 200 -14.00 17.57 20.85
C ARG A 200 -15.46 17.75 20.44
N TRP A 201 -16.08 16.72 19.89
CA TRP A 201 -17.49 16.74 19.47
C TRP A 201 -18.45 16.29 20.58
N ILE A 202 -17.99 15.45 21.50
CA ILE A 202 -18.82 14.78 22.51
C ILE A 202 -18.69 15.43 23.89
N LEU A 203 -17.55 16.05 24.20
CA LEU A 203 -17.34 16.76 25.47
C LEU A 203 -17.32 18.28 25.18
N PRO A 204 -18.22 19.07 25.79
CA PRO A 204 -18.25 20.52 25.65
C PRO A 204 -17.00 21.20 26.23
#